data_AF-A0A087B3L9-F1
#
_entry.id   AF-A0A087B3L9-F1
#
_cell.length_a   1.000
_cell.length_b   1.000
_cell.length_c   1.000
_cell.angle_alpha   90.00
_cell.angle_beta   90.00
_cell.angle_gamma   90.00
#
_symmetry.space_group_name_H-M   'P 1'
#
loop_
_entity.id
_entity.type
_entity.pdbx_description
1 polymer ?
#
loop_
_entity_poly.entity_id
_entity_poly.type
_entity_poly.pdbx_seq_one_letter_code
_entity_poly.pdbx_strand_id
1 'polypeptide(L)'
;MGLFGFGKKKKDKHEDQVEDAIASETEDEAAAVGEELDADADTEGADGTAAYERGVELGPWDIDEDDAPDYDEYLSLGAFYLPFVQGIQLRIKASRADNSLLGATVTIGHSSLELEAFAAPKTMGLWDDIRARMLQKNAAAKEVEGVFGTELEMPVKTADGKTHPTRIVGVDGPRWMLRGIFSGTAAQDSDAEETKVLNDFFSKVVVDRGSEPLAPNDLIPLSQPLTPGERRELAEKQAGDANDALRRPDGPLSSDQQVEQEATLSRGPMFSELR
;
A
#
# COMPACT_ATOMS: atom_id res chain seq x y z
N MET A 1 13.64 48.10 -0.25
CA MET A 1 13.90 47.00 -1.20
C MET A 1 13.59 45.70 -0.49
N GLY A 2 12.44 45.09 -0.75
CA GLY A 2 12.09 43.76 -0.24
C GLY A 2 12.34 42.74 -1.34
N LEU A 3 13.21 41.77 -1.08
CA LEU A 3 13.64 40.73 -2.01
C LEU A 3 13.10 39.36 -1.54
N PHE A 4 12.38 38.70 -2.44
CA PHE A 4 12.21 37.24 -2.61
C PHE A 4 11.31 36.40 -1.67
N GLY A 5 10.31 35.78 -2.30
CA GLY A 5 9.56 34.60 -1.85
C GLY A 5 9.15 33.67 -3.01
N PHE A 6 9.95 33.57 -4.08
CA PHE A 6 9.55 32.92 -5.35
C PHE A 6 10.08 31.49 -5.58
N GLY A 7 10.84 30.91 -4.64
CA GLY A 7 11.51 29.61 -4.86
C GLY A 7 10.64 28.36 -4.62
N LYS A 8 9.79 28.36 -3.58
CA LYS A 8 9.11 27.14 -3.11
C LYS A 8 8.04 26.63 -4.09
N LYS A 9 7.19 27.54 -4.61
CA LYS A 9 6.16 27.24 -5.62
C LYS A 9 6.67 26.57 -6.91
N LYS A 10 7.92 26.85 -7.31
CA LYS A 10 8.48 26.29 -8.55
C LYS A 10 8.99 24.86 -8.34
N LYS A 11 9.49 24.55 -7.14
CA LYS A 11 9.94 23.21 -6.76
C LYS A 11 8.74 22.26 -6.65
N ASP A 12 7.70 22.68 -5.93
CA ASP A 12 6.47 21.89 -5.76
C ASP A 12 5.86 21.53 -7.12
N LYS A 13 5.72 22.52 -8.02
CA LYS A 13 5.19 22.28 -9.38
C LYS A 13 6.01 21.30 -10.20
N HIS A 14 7.33 21.25 -10.01
CA HIS A 14 8.19 20.31 -10.74
C HIS A 14 8.01 18.89 -10.21
N GLU A 15 7.94 18.71 -8.89
CA GLU A 15 7.65 17.42 -8.27
C GLU A 15 6.28 16.90 -8.71
N ASP A 16 5.25 17.75 -8.68
CA ASP A 16 3.89 17.38 -9.14
C ASP A 16 3.90 16.88 -10.60
N GLN A 17 4.69 17.50 -11.48
CA GLN A 17 4.79 17.08 -12.88
C GLN A 17 5.47 15.74 -13.07
N VAL A 18 6.49 15.44 -12.25
CA VAL A 18 7.18 14.15 -12.27
C VAL A 18 6.26 13.05 -11.71
N GLU A 19 5.56 13.32 -10.60
CA GLU A 19 4.56 12.41 -10.03
C GLU A 19 3.43 12.10 -11.04
N ASP A 20 2.86 13.12 -11.70
CA ASP A 20 1.83 12.92 -12.73
C ASP A 20 2.36 12.06 -13.91
N ALA A 21 3.62 12.26 -14.32
CA ALA A 21 4.24 11.47 -15.38
C ALA A 21 4.49 10.01 -14.96
N ILE A 22 4.95 9.78 -13.73
CA ILE A 22 5.11 8.45 -13.15
C ILE A 22 3.76 7.74 -13.11
N ALA A 23 2.72 8.41 -12.59
CA ALA A 23 1.37 7.84 -12.53
C ALA A 23 0.91 7.41 -13.92
N SER A 24 1.07 8.24 -14.94
CA SER A 24 0.62 7.91 -16.31
C SER A 24 1.32 6.69 -16.93
N GLU A 25 2.58 6.42 -16.58
CA GLU A 25 3.33 5.26 -17.09
C GLU A 25 3.05 3.99 -16.28
N THR A 26 2.51 4.11 -15.06
CA THR A 26 2.36 3.00 -14.10
C THR A 26 0.90 2.61 -13.81
N GLU A 27 -0.06 3.47 -14.13
CA GLU A 27 -1.50 3.27 -13.86
C GLU A 27 -2.08 2.03 -14.56
N ASP A 28 -1.69 1.78 -15.82
CA ASP A 28 -2.16 0.63 -16.60
C ASP A 28 -1.59 -0.72 -16.10
N GLU A 29 -0.57 -0.71 -15.24
CA GLU A 29 0.03 -1.94 -14.72
C GLU A 29 -0.77 -2.55 -13.56
N ALA A 30 -1.44 -1.72 -12.76
CA ALA A 30 -2.25 -2.18 -11.64
C ALA A 30 -3.56 -2.86 -12.11
N ALA A 31 -4.13 -2.43 -13.24
CA ALA A 31 -5.45 -2.88 -13.70
C ALA A 31 -5.46 -4.16 -14.55
N ALA A 32 -4.35 -4.53 -15.19
CA ALA A 32 -4.37 -5.46 -16.34
C ALA A 32 -4.23 -6.96 -16.02
N VAL A 33 -4.14 -7.38 -14.75
CA VAL A 33 -3.91 -8.80 -14.39
C VAL A 33 -5.19 -9.48 -13.86
N GLY A 34 -6.24 -8.70 -13.58
CA GLY A 34 -7.52 -9.23 -13.09
C GLY A 34 -8.29 -10.08 -14.10
N GLU A 35 -7.97 -10.04 -15.40
CA GLU A 35 -8.72 -10.77 -16.43
C GLU A 35 -8.13 -12.14 -16.82
N GLU A 36 -6.88 -12.47 -16.48
CA GLU A 36 -6.23 -13.71 -16.95
C GLU A 36 -5.97 -14.76 -15.85
N LEU A 37 -6.24 -14.48 -14.58
CA LEU A 37 -5.93 -15.37 -13.45
C LEU A 37 -7.14 -16.02 -12.76
N ASP A 38 -8.35 -15.88 -13.33
CA ASP A 38 -9.59 -16.51 -12.79
C ASP A 38 -9.71 -18.02 -13.09
N ALA A 39 -8.67 -18.67 -13.63
CA ALA A 39 -8.67 -20.10 -13.90
C ALA A 39 -7.88 -20.89 -12.83
N ASP A 40 -8.63 -21.65 -12.04
CA ASP A 40 -8.20 -22.71 -11.10
C ASP A 40 -7.70 -22.29 -9.70
N ALA A 41 -8.65 -21.82 -8.88
CA ALA A 41 -8.56 -21.87 -7.42
C ALA A 41 -9.21 -23.15 -6.86
N ASP A 42 -8.67 -24.33 -7.18
CA ASP A 42 -8.84 -25.53 -6.34
C ASP A 42 -7.67 -26.50 -6.55
N THR A 43 -6.57 -26.27 -5.85
CA THR A 43 -5.54 -27.32 -5.68
C THR A 43 -5.08 -27.30 -4.23
N GLU A 44 -5.70 -28.16 -3.42
CA GLU A 44 -5.14 -28.59 -2.16
C GLU A 44 -3.75 -29.20 -2.38
N GLY A 45 -2.77 -28.72 -1.63
CA GLY A 45 -1.52 -29.43 -1.39
C GLY A 45 -0.37 -29.11 -2.35
N ALA A 46 0.22 -27.92 -2.20
CA ALA A 46 1.64 -27.74 -2.42
C ALA A 46 2.14 -26.61 -1.51
N ASP A 47 2.80 -26.99 -0.42
CA ASP A 47 3.77 -26.16 0.30
C ASP A 47 4.93 -25.87 -0.67
N GLY A 48 4.68 -24.90 -1.54
CA GLY A 48 5.60 -24.38 -2.54
C GLY A 48 5.94 -22.95 -2.19
N THR A 49 6.38 -22.73 -0.94
CA THR A 49 7.07 -21.51 -0.54
C THR A 49 8.43 -21.50 -1.24
N ALA A 50 8.43 -21.17 -2.54
CA ALA A 50 9.62 -20.63 -3.16
C ALA A 50 9.91 -19.35 -2.37
N ALA A 51 10.86 -19.44 -1.44
CA ALA A 51 11.27 -18.35 -0.60
C ALA A 51 11.50 -17.14 -1.51
N TYR A 52 10.61 -16.15 -1.37
CA TYR A 52 10.73 -14.87 -2.04
C TYR A 52 12.18 -14.42 -1.90
N GLU A 53 12.80 -13.87 -2.95
CA GLU A 53 14.16 -13.30 -2.88
C GLU A 53 14.23 -12.06 -1.96
N ARG A 54 13.30 -11.92 -1.00
CA ARG A 54 13.45 -11.10 0.19
C ARG A 54 14.53 -11.72 1.04
N GLY A 55 15.73 -11.14 0.97
CA GLY A 55 16.73 -11.39 1.99
C GLY A 55 16.13 -11.00 3.33
N VAL A 56 16.09 -11.94 4.28
CA VAL A 56 15.76 -11.68 5.70
C VAL A 56 16.61 -10.57 6.34
N GLU A 57 17.62 -10.04 5.62
CA GLU A 57 18.50 -8.95 6.03
C GLU A 57 18.02 -7.57 5.54
N LEU A 58 17.09 -7.51 4.57
CA LEU A 58 16.65 -6.29 3.90
C LEU A 58 15.14 -6.37 3.63
N GLY A 59 14.33 -5.62 4.40
CA GLY A 59 12.89 -5.47 4.12
C GLY A 59 12.62 -4.74 2.79
N PRO A 60 11.37 -4.38 2.48
CA PRO A 60 10.21 -4.27 3.38
C PRO A 60 9.74 -5.57 4.03
N TRP A 61 9.15 -5.45 5.21
CA TRP A 61 8.77 -6.56 6.08
C TRP A 61 7.27 -6.80 6.05
N ASP A 62 6.85 -8.05 6.22
CA ASP A 62 5.46 -8.34 6.59
C ASP A 62 5.27 -8.10 8.10
N ILE A 63 4.08 -7.69 8.52
CA ILE A 63 3.76 -7.45 9.93
C ILE A 63 3.89 -8.71 10.80
N ASP A 64 3.67 -9.90 10.21
CA ASP A 64 3.73 -11.18 10.92
C ASP A 64 5.14 -11.82 10.91
N GLU A 65 6.15 -11.12 10.37
CA GLU A 65 7.54 -11.60 10.39
C GLU A 65 8.22 -11.38 11.75
N ASP A 66 8.78 -12.45 12.32
CA ASP A 66 9.46 -12.42 13.63
C ASP A 66 10.65 -11.44 13.68
N ASP A 67 11.34 -11.23 12.55
CA ASP A 67 12.51 -10.36 12.42
C ASP A 67 12.14 -8.91 12.00
N ALA A 68 10.86 -8.59 11.87
CA ALA A 68 10.41 -7.25 11.53
C ALA A 68 10.89 -6.20 12.56
N PRO A 69 11.23 -4.97 12.14
CA PRO A 69 11.64 -3.93 13.06
C PRO A 69 10.49 -3.55 14.00
N ASP A 70 10.81 -3.11 15.22
CA ASP A 70 9.81 -2.55 16.14
C ASP A 70 9.12 -1.33 15.50
N TYR A 71 7.86 -1.51 15.12
CA TYR A 71 7.04 -0.54 14.42
C TYR A 71 6.03 0.16 15.36
N ASP A 72 6.14 0.00 16.69
CA ASP A 72 5.23 0.67 17.65
C ASP A 72 5.33 2.20 17.56
N GLU A 73 6.52 2.71 17.25
CA GLU A 73 6.76 4.15 17.07
C GLU A 73 6.66 4.62 15.61
N TYR A 74 6.14 3.79 14.70
CA TYR A 74 5.94 4.17 13.30
C TYR A 74 4.60 4.88 13.08
N LEU A 75 4.56 5.71 12.04
CA LEU A 75 3.31 6.26 11.50
C LEU A 75 2.57 5.17 10.75
N SER A 76 1.29 4.95 11.06
CA SER A 76 0.47 3.97 10.33
C SER A 76 -0.36 4.63 9.25
N LEU A 77 -0.42 3.99 8.09
CA LEU A 77 -1.35 4.30 6.99
C LEU A 77 -2.35 3.15 6.75
N GLY A 78 -2.57 2.28 7.75
CA GLY A 78 -3.36 1.06 7.57
C GLY A 78 -2.58 -0.03 6.85
N ALA A 79 -2.34 0.12 5.54
CA ALA A 79 -1.67 -0.93 4.74
C ALA A 79 -0.16 -1.06 5.00
N PHE A 80 0.48 -0.02 5.54
CA PHE A 80 1.88 -0.08 5.94
C PHE A 80 2.24 0.97 7.00
N TYR A 81 3.32 0.70 7.71
CA TYR A 81 3.90 1.50 8.77
C TYR A 81 5.22 2.11 8.30
N LEU A 82 5.34 3.42 8.52
CA LEU A 82 6.45 4.22 8.04
C LEU A 82 7.35 4.70 9.21
N PRO A 83 8.68 4.51 9.12
CA PRO A 83 9.59 5.04 10.11
C PRO A 83 9.65 6.57 10.08
N PHE A 84 9.97 7.19 11.20
CA PHE A 84 10.27 8.62 11.23
C PHE A 84 11.74 8.87 10.90
N VAL A 85 12.01 9.63 9.84
CA VAL A 85 13.35 10.06 9.47
C VAL A 85 13.43 11.58 9.51
N GLN A 86 14.49 12.12 10.10
CA GLN A 86 14.64 13.56 10.24
C GLN A 86 14.78 14.24 8.86
N GLY A 87 13.97 15.27 8.63
CA GLY A 87 14.04 16.08 7.41
C GLY A 87 13.22 15.55 6.23
N ILE A 88 12.50 14.44 6.40
CA ILE A 88 11.55 13.97 5.38
C ILE A 88 10.29 14.82 5.36
N GLN A 89 9.69 14.94 4.19
CA GLN A 89 8.34 15.46 3.99
C GLN A 89 7.47 14.30 3.49
N LEU A 90 6.35 14.06 4.15
CA LEU A 90 5.38 13.04 3.77
C LEU A 90 4.19 13.70 3.07
N ARG A 91 3.83 13.21 1.89
CA ARG A 91 2.58 13.54 1.19
C ARG A 91 1.79 12.25 1.00
N ILE A 92 0.50 12.28 1.26
CA ILE A 92 -0.38 11.14 0.99
C ILE A 92 -1.04 11.36 -0.37
N LYS A 93 -0.94 10.35 -1.23
CA LYS A 93 -1.55 10.35 -2.56
C LYS A 93 -3.00 9.91 -2.43
N ALA A 94 -3.92 10.75 -2.89
CA ALA A 94 -5.35 10.44 -2.94
C ALA A 94 -5.83 10.45 -4.39
N SER A 95 -6.67 9.48 -4.75
CA SER A 95 -7.39 9.45 -6.01
C SER A 95 -8.31 10.66 -6.11
N ARG A 96 -8.30 11.34 -7.26
CA ARG A 96 -9.19 12.48 -7.51
C ARG A 96 -10.63 12.06 -7.79
N ALA A 97 -10.87 10.80 -8.15
CA ALA A 97 -12.19 10.31 -8.55
C ALA A 97 -13.08 10.05 -7.33
N ASP A 98 -12.52 9.45 -6.29
CA ASP A 98 -13.24 8.90 -5.14
C ASP A 98 -12.58 9.26 -3.79
N ASN A 99 -11.50 10.05 -3.78
CA ASN A 99 -10.72 10.40 -2.57
C ASN A 99 -10.15 9.19 -1.80
N SER A 100 -10.07 8.01 -2.41
CA SER A 100 -9.36 6.88 -1.83
C SER A 100 -7.87 7.17 -1.74
N LEU A 101 -7.23 6.71 -0.67
CA LEU A 101 -5.79 6.90 -0.47
C LEU A 101 -5.04 5.77 -1.20
N LEU A 102 -4.16 6.14 -2.14
CA LEU A 102 -3.51 5.21 -3.06
C LEU A 102 -2.07 4.86 -2.66
N GLY A 103 -1.37 5.82 -2.05
CA GLY A 103 0.04 5.70 -1.77
C GLY A 103 0.56 6.82 -0.88
N ALA A 104 1.87 6.82 -0.65
CA ALA A 104 2.56 7.88 0.07
C ALA A 104 3.86 8.28 -0.65
N THR A 105 4.12 9.58 -0.74
CA THR A 105 5.38 10.10 -1.24
C THR A 105 6.20 10.67 -0.09
N VAL A 106 7.45 10.21 0.02
CA VAL A 106 8.44 10.68 0.98
C VAL A 106 9.52 11.45 0.23
N THR A 107 9.73 12.71 0.59
CA THR A 107 10.73 13.58 -0.05
C THR A 107 11.79 13.99 0.94
N ILE A 108 13.07 13.86 0.55
CA ILE A 108 14.23 14.39 1.28
C ILE A 108 15.17 15.09 0.31
N GLY A 109 15.51 16.35 0.60
CA GLY A 109 16.42 17.12 -0.25
C GLY A 109 15.89 17.27 -1.68
N HIS A 110 16.57 16.64 -2.66
CA HIS A 110 16.21 16.64 -4.08
C HIS A 110 15.69 15.29 -4.58
N SER A 111 15.39 14.37 -3.67
CA SER A 111 14.94 13.01 -3.97
C SER A 111 13.57 12.74 -3.37
N SER A 112 12.79 11.93 -4.08
CA SER A 112 11.49 11.46 -3.62
C SER A 112 11.36 9.95 -3.82
N LEU A 113 10.61 9.32 -2.93
CA LEU A 113 10.22 7.91 -2.96
C LEU A 113 8.69 7.83 -2.86
N GLU A 114 8.04 7.32 -3.90
CA GLU A 114 6.61 7.01 -3.90
C GLU A 114 6.39 5.54 -3.53
N LEU A 115 5.45 5.28 -2.63
CA LEU A 115 5.12 3.96 -2.09
C LEU A 115 3.69 3.59 -2.44
N GLU A 116 3.53 2.41 -3.02
CA GLU A 116 2.24 1.79 -3.31
C GLU A 116 2.29 0.30 -2.98
N ALA A 117 1.27 -0.20 -2.28
CA ALA A 117 1.18 -1.59 -1.86
C ALA A 117 0.07 -2.29 -2.61
N PHE A 118 0.36 -3.45 -3.21
CA PHE A 118 -0.54 -4.22 -4.05
C PHE A 118 -0.84 -5.56 -3.40
N ALA A 119 -2.06 -6.06 -3.52
CA ALA A 119 -2.42 -7.42 -3.12
C ALA A 119 -1.83 -8.43 -4.12
N ALA A 120 -1.10 -9.43 -3.64
CA ALA A 120 -0.53 -10.49 -4.46
C ALA A 120 -1.28 -11.82 -4.27
N PRO A 121 -1.25 -12.73 -5.27
CA PRO A 121 -1.70 -14.10 -5.11
C PRO A 121 -0.93 -14.82 -4.01
N LYS A 122 -1.47 -15.96 -3.55
CA LYS A 122 -0.80 -16.79 -2.52
C LYS A 122 0.42 -17.54 -3.06
N THR A 123 0.52 -17.73 -4.36
CA THR A 123 1.41 -18.71 -5.01
C THR A 123 2.53 -18.08 -5.83
N MET A 124 2.50 -16.78 -6.09
CA MET A 124 3.49 -16.10 -6.94
C MET A 124 3.72 -14.66 -6.49
N GLY A 125 4.93 -14.14 -6.73
CA GLY A 125 5.24 -12.72 -6.63
C GLY A 125 4.69 -11.94 -7.82
N LEU A 126 4.40 -10.65 -7.63
CA LEU A 126 3.91 -9.75 -8.68
C LEU A 126 5.03 -8.96 -9.36
N TRP A 127 6.20 -8.83 -8.74
CA TRP A 127 7.19 -7.87 -9.21
C TRP A 127 7.75 -8.23 -10.59
N ASP A 128 8.05 -9.49 -10.83
CA ASP A 128 8.57 -9.95 -12.13
C ASP A 128 7.60 -9.67 -13.28
N ASP A 129 6.31 -9.93 -13.08
CA ASP A 129 5.26 -9.71 -14.08
C ASP A 129 5.03 -8.22 -14.35
N ILE A 130 5.02 -7.40 -13.29
CA ILE A 130 4.90 -5.95 -13.41
C ILE A 130 6.12 -5.38 -14.14
N ARG A 131 7.33 -5.82 -13.78
CA ARG A 131 8.58 -5.37 -14.41
C ARG A 131 8.63 -5.75 -15.89
N ALA A 132 8.24 -6.98 -16.24
CA ALA A 132 8.17 -7.44 -17.63
C ALA A 132 7.22 -6.58 -18.49
N ARG A 133 6.06 -6.21 -17.94
CA ARG A 133 5.09 -5.35 -18.65
C ARG A 133 5.59 -3.90 -18.80
N MET A 134 6.22 -3.34 -17.77
CA MET A 134 6.86 -2.01 -17.87
C MET A 134 7.94 -1.98 -18.96
N LEU A 135 8.78 -3.02 -19.06
CA LEU A 135 9.78 -3.16 -20.12
C LEU A 135 9.14 -3.25 -21.52
N GLN A 136 8.01 -3.94 -21.64
CA GLN A 136 7.28 -4.07 -22.90
C GLN A 136 6.69 -2.74 -23.35
N LYS A 137 6.16 -1.93 -22.42
CA LYS A 137 5.52 -0.65 -22.73
C LYS A 137 6.52 0.50 -22.93
N ASN A 138 7.61 0.50 -22.17
CA ASN A 138 8.60 1.58 -22.20
C ASN A 138 9.94 1.06 -22.74
N ALA A 139 10.20 1.31 -24.02
CA ALA A 139 11.43 0.88 -24.69
C ALA A 139 12.72 1.52 -24.14
N ALA A 140 12.62 2.56 -23.30
CA ALA A 140 13.75 3.16 -22.61
C ALA A 140 13.99 2.56 -21.22
N ALA A 141 13.07 1.74 -20.71
CA ALA A 141 13.21 1.03 -19.46
C ALA A 141 14.26 -0.07 -19.56
N LYS A 142 14.98 -0.30 -18.46
CA LYS A 142 16.06 -1.29 -18.38
C LYS A 142 16.09 -1.92 -17.00
N GLU A 143 16.29 -3.24 -16.96
CA GLU A 143 16.57 -3.94 -15.72
C GLU A 143 18.00 -3.66 -15.26
N VAL A 144 18.15 -3.46 -13.95
CA VAL A 144 19.43 -3.27 -13.29
C VAL A 144 19.43 -4.05 -11.98
N GLU A 145 20.59 -4.59 -11.59
CA GLU A 145 20.75 -5.19 -10.27
C GLU A 145 20.92 -4.09 -9.23
N GLY A 146 20.11 -4.13 -8.18
CA GLY A 146 20.06 -3.12 -7.13
C GLY A 146 20.09 -3.71 -5.71
N VAL A 147 19.75 -2.89 -4.74
CA VAL A 147 19.78 -3.27 -3.31
C VAL A 147 18.62 -4.19 -2.97
N PHE A 148 17.52 -4.08 -3.72
CA PHE A 148 16.29 -4.85 -3.52
C PHE A 148 16.10 -5.94 -4.58
N GLY A 149 17.20 -6.48 -5.13
CA GLY A 149 17.19 -7.45 -6.22
C GLY A 149 17.17 -6.78 -7.60
N THR A 150 16.47 -7.38 -8.57
CA THR A 150 16.34 -6.81 -9.91
C THR A 150 15.39 -5.60 -9.89
N GLU A 151 15.91 -4.41 -10.16
CA GLU A 151 15.21 -3.12 -10.20
C GLU A 151 15.04 -2.63 -11.65
N LEU A 152 14.26 -1.56 -11.86
CA LEU A 152 14.02 -0.99 -13.18
C LEU A 152 14.44 0.48 -13.24
N GLU A 153 15.36 0.83 -14.14
CA GLU A 153 15.60 2.22 -14.55
C GLU A 153 14.63 2.59 -15.66
N MET A 154 13.74 3.54 -15.42
CA MET A 154 12.73 3.96 -16.38
C MET A 154 12.63 5.49 -16.45
N PRO A 155 13.09 6.13 -17.54
CA PRO A 155 12.90 7.56 -17.69
C PRO A 155 11.44 7.89 -18.01
N VAL A 156 10.87 8.83 -17.26
CA VAL A 156 9.51 9.35 -17.48
C VAL A 156 9.56 10.71 -18.17
N LYS A 157 8.58 11.01 -19.02
CA LYS A 157 8.51 12.29 -19.72
C LYS A 157 7.41 13.16 -19.11
N THR A 158 7.79 14.31 -18.58
CA THR A 158 6.87 15.27 -17.97
C THR A 158 6.15 16.11 -19.01
N ALA A 159 5.03 16.73 -18.62
CA ALA A 159 4.21 17.56 -19.51
C ALA A 159 4.95 18.78 -20.10
N ASP A 160 6.03 19.23 -19.45
CA ASP A 160 6.91 20.28 -19.98
C ASP A 160 7.93 19.77 -21.01
N GLY A 161 7.86 18.49 -21.38
CA GLY A 161 8.67 17.83 -22.39
C GLY A 161 10.04 17.37 -21.90
N LYS A 162 10.36 17.56 -20.62
CA LYS A 162 11.61 17.07 -20.03
C LYS A 162 11.51 15.58 -19.72
N THR A 163 12.67 14.94 -19.70
CA THR A 163 12.80 13.54 -19.33
C THR A 163 13.48 13.47 -17.97
N HIS A 164 12.85 12.73 -17.06
CA HIS A 164 13.31 12.55 -15.69
C HIS A 164 13.60 11.07 -15.46
N PRO A 165 14.81 10.72 -15.02
CA PRO A 165 15.14 9.34 -14.67
C PRO A 165 14.37 8.95 -13.41
N THR A 166 13.82 7.74 -13.42
CA THR A 166 13.22 7.11 -12.24
C THR A 166 13.80 5.73 -12.07
N ARG A 167 13.82 5.26 -10.82
CA ARG A 167 14.24 3.91 -10.45
C ARG A 167 13.07 3.27 -9.72
N ILE A 168 12.54 2.19 -10.26
CA ILE A 168 11.40 1.47 -9.71
C ILE A 168 11.92 0.18 -9.08
N VAL A 169 11.50 -0.04 -7.84
CA VAL A 169 11.78 -1.25 -7.07
C VAL A 169 10.44 -1.89 -6.70
N GLY A 170 10.38 -3.21 -6.70
CA GLY A 170 9.24 -3.95 -6.18
C GLY A 170 9.75 -5.07 -5.29
N VAL A 171 9.10 -5.26 -4.15
CA VAL A 171 9.44 -6.32 -3.21
C VAL A 171 8.19 -7.12 -2.88
N ASP A 172 8.21 -8.41 -3.18
CA ASP A 172 7.12 -9.34 -2.96
C ASP A 172 7.16 -9.94 -1.56
N GLY A 173 6.07 -9.78 -0.81
CA GLY A 173 5.83 -10.43 0.48
C GLY A 173 4.62 -11.36 0.49
N PRO A 174 4.17 -11.82 1.68
CA PRO A 174 3.10 -12.79 1.80
C PRO A 174 1.77 -12.18 1.34
N ARG A 175 1.38 -12.47 0.10
CA ARG A 175 0.14 -11.97 -0.52
C ARG A 175 0.11 -10.44 -0.69
N TRP A 176 1.27 -9.80 -0.75
CA TRP A 176 1.40 -8.40 -1.11
C TRP A 176 2.69 -8.14 -1.89
N MET A 177 2.75 -7.00 -2.57
CA MET A 177 3.97 -6.45 -3.17
C MET A 177 4.04 -4.96 -2.84
N LEU A 178 5.19 -4.49 -2.33
CA LEU A 178 5.43 -3.06 -2.10
C LEU A 178 6.29 -2.52 -3.23
N ARG A 179 5.76 -1.52 -3.94
CA ARG A 179 6.47 -0.80 -4.99
C ARG A 179 7.03 0.51 -4.45
N GLY A 180 8.31 0.75 -4.71
CA GLY A 180 8.99 2.02 -4.46
C GLY A 180 9.42 2.68 -5.77
N ILE A 181 8.98 3.89 -6.04
CA ILE A 181 9.44 4.67 -7.21
C ILE A 181 10.30 5.82 -6.72
N PHE A 182 11.60 5.71 -6.99
CA PHE A 182 12.58 6.74 -6.66
C PHE A 182 12.72 7.72 -7.83
N SER A 183 12.78 9.01 -7.50
CA SER A 183 13.00 10.09 -8.44
C SER A 183 14.00 11.10 -7.89
N GLY A 184 14.57 11.93 -8.77
CA GLY A 184 15.60 12.90 -8.40
C GLY A 184 16.97 12.25 -8.22
N THR A 185 17.76 12.71 -7.26
CA THR A 185 19.12 12.18 -7.03
C THR A 185 19.10 10.68 -6.69
N ALA A 186 18.10 10.23 -5.92
CA ALA A 186 17.94 8.82 -5.54
C ALA A 186 17.66 7.87 -6.70
N ALA A 187 17.27 8.37 -7.87
CA ALA A 187 17.08 7.55 -9.06
C ALA A 187 18.36 7.34 -9.87
N GLN A 188 19.43 8.11 -9.61
CA GLN A 188 20.59 8.16 -10.51
C GLN A 188 21.93 7.88 -9.83
N ASP A 189 22.06 8.23 -8.54
CA ASP A 189 23.33 8.16 -7.82
C ASP A 189 23.17 7.23 -6.62
N SER A 190 23.66 6.00 -6.73
CA SER A 190 23.60 5.00 -5.66
C SER A 190 24.39 5.41 -4.40
N ASP A 191 25.41 6.26 -4.56
CA ASP A 191 26.33 6.64 -3.48
C ASP A 191 25.90 7.91 -2.75
N ALA A 192 24.93 8.65 -3.31
CA ALA A 192 24.40 9.86 -2.69
C ALA A 192 23.73 9.57 -1.34
N GLU A 193 23.89 10.49 -0.39
CA GLU A 193 23.33 10.36 0.96
C GLU A 193 21.80 10.27 0.95
N GLU A 194 21.13 11.04 0.08
CA GLU A 194 19.67 10.97 -0.08
C GLU A 194 19.21 9.57 -0.53
N THR A 195 19.98 8.90 -1.39
CA THR A 195 19.69 7.55 -1.87
C THR A 195 19.81 6.52 -0.76
N LYS A 196 20.89 6.60 0.03
CA LYS A 196 21.09 5.71 1.18
C LYS A 196 19.97 5.86 2.20
N VAL A 197 19.58 7.11 2.50
CA VAL A 197 18.49 7.39 3.43
C VAL A 197 17.15 6.84 2.91
N LEU A 198 16.83 7.04 1.63
CA LEU A 198 15.57 6.52 1.08
C LEU A 198 15.58 4.99 0.93
N ASN A 199 16.73 4.38 0.65
CA ASN A 199 16.87 2.91 0.67
C ASN A 199 16.65 2.36 2.08
N ASP A 200 17.29 2.95 3.10
CA ASP A 200 17.12 2.57 4.50
C ASP A 200 15.68 2.82 4.99
N PHE A 201 15.03 3.88 4.50
CA PHE A 201 13.61 4.13 4.75
C PHE A 201 12.75 3.03 4.16
N PHE A 202 12.94 2.68 2.87
CA PHE A 202 12.17 1.66 2.17
C PHE A 202 12.33 0.29 2.82
N SER A 203 13.57 -0.10 3.18
CA SER A 203 13.86 -1.39 3.80
C SER A 203 13.26 -1.55 5.20
N LYS A 204 12.90 -0.45 5.86
CA LYS A 204 12.27 -0.44 7.19
C LYS A 204 10.75 -0.35 7.15
N VAL A 205 10.13 -0.23 5.98
CA VAL A 205 8.67 -0.25 5.88
C VAL A 205 8.15 -1.61 6.31
N VAL A 206 7.10 -1.61 7.14
CA VAL A 206 6.37 -2.83 7.53
C VAL A 206 5.01 -2.79 6.87
N VAL A 207 4.66 -3.83 6.11
CA VAL A 207 3.42 -3.93 5.35
C VAL A 207 2.42 -4.78 6.12
N ASP A 208 1.21 -4.28 6.24
CA ASP A 208 0.06 -4.98 6.78
C ASP A 208 -0.98 -5.10 5.68
N ARG A 209 -1.03 -6.27 5.04
CA ARG A 209 -2.02 -6.54 4.00
C ARG A 209 -3.45 -6.53 4.56
N GLY A 210 -3.62 -6.74 5.86
CA GLY A 210 -4.92 -6.95 6.49
C GLY A 210 -5.58 -8.26 6.06
N SER A 211 -6.75 -8.53 6.64
CA SER A 211 -7.50 -9.78 6.42
C SER A 211 -8.54 -9.71 5.30
N GLU A 212 -8.85 -8.52 4.80
CA GLU A 212 -9.92 -8.33 3.82
C GLU A 212 -9.57 -8.96 2.46
N PRO A 213 -10.51 -9.69 1.82
CA PRO A 213 -10.32 -10.20 0.47
C PRO A 213 -10.12 -9.04 -0.51
N LEU A 214 -8.99 -9.04 -1.24
CA LEU A 214 -8.77 -8.16 -2.39
C LEU A 214 -8.35 -9.03 -3.58
N ALA A 215 -8.68 -8.60 -4.79
CA ALA A 215 -8.22 -9.28 -5.98
C ALA A 215 -6.71 -9.07 -6.14
N PRO A 216 -6.00 -10.02 -6.77
CA PRO A 216 -4.62 -9.78 -7.16
C PRO A 216 -4.47 -8.48 -7.97
N ASN A 217 -3.44 -7.69 -7.66
CA ASN A 217 -3.08 -6.40 -8.26
C ASN A 217 -3.95 -5.21 -7.82
N ASP A 218 -4.98 -5.43 -7.00
CA ASP A 218 -5.65 -4.32 -6.32
C ASP A 218 -4.67 -3.61 -5.37
N LEU A 219 -4.78 -2.29 -5.29
CA LEU A 219 -4.12 -1.53 -4.24
C LEU A 219 -4.66 -1.95 -2.87
N ILE A 220 -3.78 -2.14 -1.90
CA ILE A 220 -4.16 -2.38 -0.52
C ILE A 220 -4.66 -1.06 0.07
N PRO A 221 -5.92 -1.00 0.56
CA PRO A 221 -6.52 0.26 1.00
C PRO A 221 -5.71 0.94 2.11
N LEU A 222 -5.39 2.21 1.91
CA LEU A 222 -4.79 3.04 2.95
C LEU A 222 -5.84 3.73 3.82
N SER A 223 -5.46 3.95 5.07
CA SER A 223 -6.21 4.69 6.08
C SER A 223 -5.61 6.08 6.30
N GLN A 224 -6.39 6.94 6.97
CA GLN A 224 -5.87 8.22 7.44
C GLN A 224 -4.63 8.01 8.31
N PRO A 225 -3.60 8.88 8.21
CA PRO A 225 -2.39 8.72 8.99
C PRO A 225 -2.69 8.74 10.49
N LEU A 226 -2.23 7.71 11.20
CA LEU A 226 -2.30 7.61 12.64
C LEU A 226 -0.90 7.62 13.25
N THR A 227 -0.67 8.58 14.13
CA THR A 227 0.58 8.64 14.92
C THR A 227 0.62 7.49 15.95
N PRO A 228 1.81 7.14 16.46
CA PRO A 228 1.96 6.15 17.54
C PRO A 228 1.03 6.40 18.74
N GLY A 229 0.90 7.67 19.15
CA GLY A 229 0.01 8.07 20.25
C GLY A 229 -1.46 7.77 19.95
N GLU A 230 -1.95 8.18 18.78
CA GLU A 230 -3.34 7.95 18.36
C GLU A 230 -3.65 6.46 18.21
N ARG A 231 -2.71 5.66 17.69
CA ARG A 231 -2.86 4.19 17.62
C ARG A 231 -3.04 3.56 19.01
N ARG A 232 -2.21 3.96 19.98
CA ARG A 232 -2.33 3.48 21.36
C ARG A 232 -3.67 3.85 21.98
N GLU A 233 -4.10 5.11 21.82
CA GLU A 233 -5.41 5.55 22.32
C GLU A 233 -6.58 4.79 21.68
N LEU A 234 -6.52 4.46 20.39
CA LEU A 234 -7.52 3.67 19.69
C LEU A 234 -7.54 2.21 20.19
N ALA A 235 -6.37 1.60 20.38
CA ALA A 235 -6.25 0.26 20.93
C ALA A 235 -6.80 0.17 22.37
N GLU A 236 -6.51 1.16 23.21
CA GLU A 236 -7.04 1.25 24.58
C GLU A 236 -8.56 1.38 24.61
N LYS A 237 -9.15 2.20 23.72
CA LYS A 237 -10.61 2.34 23.61
C LYS A 237 -11.27 1.03 23.18
N GLN A 238 -10.72 0.35 22.18
CA GLN A 238 -11.23 -0.95 21.71
C GLN A 238 -11.13 -2.04 22.80
N ALA A 239 -10.02 -2.06 23.55
CA ALA A 239 -9.86 -2.97 24.67
C ALA A 239 -10.83 -2.66 25.83
N GLY A 240 -11.11 -1.38 26.09
CA GLY A 240 -12.11 -0.91 27.06
C GLY A 240 -13.53 -1.33 26.69
N ASP A 241 -13.93 -1.13 25.43
CA ASP A 241 -15.26 -1.48 24.91
C ASP A 241 -15.48 -3.01 24.89
N ALA A 242 -14.46 -3.79 24.53
CA ALA A 242 -14.52 -5.25 24.60
C ALA A 242 -14.70 -5.75 26.04
N ASN A 243 -14.10 -5.07 27.02
CA ASN A 243 -14.22 -5.40 28.44
C ASN A 243 -15.58 -4.96 29.02
N ASP A 244 -16.16 -3.86 28.54
CA ASP A 244 -17.51 -3.41 28.91
C ASP A 244 -18.59 -4.32 28.31
N ALA A 245 -18.44 -4.76 27.06
CA ALA A 245 -19.35 -5.74 26.43
C ALA A 245 -19.34 -7.12 27.13
N LEU A 246 -18.25 -7.46 27.83
CA LEU A 246 -18.14 -8.69 28.63
C LEU A 246 -18.60 -8.52 30.09
N ARG A 247 -18.86 -7.29 30.55
CA ARG A 247 -19.54 -7.08 31.83
C ARG A 247 -21.00 -7.45 31.68
N ARG A 248 -21.40 -8.56 32.31
CA ARG A 248 -22.83 -8.84 32.54
C ARG A 248 -23.45 -7.63 33.25
N PRO A 249 -24.62 -7.14 32.83
CA PRO A 249 -25.29 -6.08 33.55
C PRO A 249 -25.57 -6.53 34.98
N ASP A 250 -24.94 -5.89 35.95
CA ASP A 250 -25.22 -6.08 37.38
C ASP A 250 -26.54 -5.37 37.71
N GLY A 251 -27.64 -6.04 37.40
CA GLY A 251 -28.99 -5.60 37.74
C GLY A 251 -29.96 -6.78 37.65
N PRO A 252 -30.90 -6.94 38.61
CA PRO A 252 -31.89 -7.99 38.52
C PRO A 252 -32.69 -7.80 37.23
N LEU A 253 -32.94 -8.91 36.52
CA LEU A 253 -33.76 -8.98 35.30
C LEU A 253 -35.17 -8.42 35.57
N SER A 254 -35.36 -7.11 35.43
CA SER A 254 -36.67 -6.51 35.35
C SER A 254 -37.09 -6.46 33.88
N SER A 255 -37.94 -7.43 33.55
CA SER A 255 -38.96 -7.50 32.50
C SER A 255 -39.05 -6.38 31.44
N ASP A 256 -39.30 -6.87 30.23
CA ASP A 256 -39.75 -6.20 28.99
C ASP A 256 -38.70 -5.79 27.96
N GLN A 257 -37.95 -6.79 27.49
CA GLN A 257 -37.44 -6.76 26.11
C GLN A 257 -38.56 -7.25 25.18
N GLN A 258 -39.39 -6.32 24.69
CA GLN A 258 -40.31 -6.60 23.58
C GLN A 258 -39.47 -6.81 22.31
N VAL A 259 -39.31 -8.08 21.93
CA VAL A 259 -38.79 -8.45 20.62
C VAL A 259 -39.94 -8.29 19.63
N GLU A 260 -39.96 -7.19 18.88
CA GLU A 260 -40.81 -7.08 17.70
C GLU A 260 -40.27 -8.04 16.64
N GLN A 261 -40.91 -9.21 16.52
CA GLN A 261 -40.72 -10.09 15.38
C GLN A 261 -41.54 -9.54 14.20
N GLU A 262 -40.89 -8.85 13.27
CA GLU A 262 -41.47 -8.64 11.94
C GLU A 262 -41.54 -9.99 11.21
N ALA A 263 -42.69 -10.64 11.30
CA ALA A 263 -43.00 -11.83 10.53
C ALA A 263 -43.43 -11.45 9.10
N THR A 264 -42.47 -11.19 8.20
CA THR A 264 -42.75 -11.18 6.75
C THR A 264 -42.77 -12.61 6.22
N LEU A 265 -43.92 -13.27 6.28
CA LEU A 265 -44.19 -14.48 5.50
C LEU A 265 -45.70 -14.57 5.22
N SER A 266 -46.12 -13.85 4.17
CA SER A 266 -47.44 -14.01 3.57
C SER A 266 -47.56 -15.43 2.98
N ARG A 267 -48.24 -16.32 3.70
CA ARG A 267 -48.72 -17.59 3.15
C ARG A 267 -50.00 -17.31 2.37
N GLY A 268 -49.94 -17.44 1.05
CA GLY A 268 -51.12 -17.43 0.19
C GLY A 268 -52.10 -18.54 0.57
N PRO A 269 -53.42 -18.32 0.46
CA PRO A 269 -54.40 -19.34 0.84
C PRO A 269 -54.46 -20.44 -0.25
N MET A 270 -54.07 -21.66 0.13
CA MET A 270 -54.33 -22.89 -0.64
C MET A 270 -55.52 -23.63 -0.02
N PHE A 271 -56.58 -23.77 -0.86
CA PHE A 271 -57.58 -24.85 -0.96
C PHE A 271 -58.52 -25.20 0.21
N SER A 272 -59.83 -25.24 -0.08
CA SER A 272 -60.57 -26.51 -0.23
C SER A 272 -61.89 -26.28 -0.96
N GLU A 273 -62.12 -26.93 -2.12
CA GLU A 273 -63.08 -28.03 -2.31
C GLU A 273 -64.52 -27.75 -1.81
N LEU A 274 -65.52 -27.84 -2.70
CA LEU A 274 -66.39 -29.02 -2.81
C LEU A 274 -67.57 -28.81 -3.77
N ARG A 275 -67.69 -29.80 -4.68
CA ARG A 275 -68.88 -30.32 -5.37
C ARG A 275 -69.37 -29.69 -6.66
#